data_AF-A0A352J018-F1
#
_entry.id   AF-A0A352J018-F1
#
_cell.length_a   1.000
_cell.length_b   1.000
_cell.length_c   1.000
_cell.angle_alpha   90.00
_cell.angle_beta   90.00
_cell.angle_gamma   90.00
#
_symmetry.space_group_name_H-M   'P 1'
#
loop_
_entity.id
_entity.type
_entity.pdbx_description
1 polymer ?
#
loop_
_entity_poly.entity_id
_entity_poly.type
_entity_poly.pdbx_seq_one_letter_code
_entity_poly.pdbx_strand_id
1 'polypeptide(L)'
;WVELSVVAVVSVIATISVVSGVRRGVKILSEVNLWLTLILLAAFMIIGPFDYMAGLLVQEIGGYLDSLLIMTFYVGANEPGNWQSTWTVFFWGWWLAWSPFVGLFIARISRGRTLREFVFGVLLLPTLVTFVWISVMGGAALHSELFGGGGIVEAVNKDIAYALFATIEHLQTTDSIKFLMGLVATLLISIYFITSADSGALVVNIILSGGKLEPPKASRAGWAIANGVLTAVLLVAGGIAVLQDAVILAALPFSLVIVVMTAGLLKALRNEPLAAPREGCKEHRPAEPWTGADQV
;
A
#
# COMPACT_ATOMS: atom_id res chain seq x y z
N TRP A 1 -1.12 -17.23 19.96
CA TRP A 1 -1.46 -18.51 19.31
C TRP A 1 -2.50 -18.36 18.21
N VAL A 2 -3.63 -17.70 18.44
CA VAL A 2 -4.66 -17.46 17.39
C VAL A 2 -4.07 -16.74 16.18
N GLU A 3 -3.32 -15.65 16.40
CA GLU A 3 -2.68 -14.88 15.33
C GLU A 3 -1.69 -15.71 14.51
N LEU A 4 -0.91 -16.60 15.15
CA LEU A 4 0.00 -17.52 14.47
C LEU A 4 -0.75 -18.52 13.60
N SER A 5 -1.91 -19.02 14.07
CA SER A 5 -2.78 -19.87 13.26
C SER A 5 -3.32 -19.13 12.04
N VAL A 6 -3.71 -17.86 12.19
CA VAL A 6 -4.14 -17.02 11.07
C VAL A 6 -3.00 -16.82 10.07
N VAL A 7 -1.80 -16.45 10.54
CA VAL A 7 -0.61 -16.30 9.68
C VAL A 7 -0.32 -17.60 8.95
N ALA A 8 -0.40 -18.76 9.60
CA ALA A 8 -0.18 -20.05 8.97
C ALA A 8 -1.21 -20.34 7.87
N VAL A 9 -2.51 -20.17 8.15
CA VAL A 9 -3.59 -20.40 7.18
C VAL A 9 -3.44 -19.47 5.97
N VAL A 10 -3.24 -18.17 6.22
CA VAL A 10 -3.13 -17.19 5.13
C VAL A 10 -1.84 -17.40 4.33
N SER A 11 -0.73 -17.78 4.96
CA SER A 11 0.52 -18.13 4.27
C SER A 11 0.36 -19.35 3.36
N VAL A 12 -0.40 -20.37 3.80
CA VAL A 12 -0.72 -21.54 2.97
C VAL A 12 -1.56 -21.12 1.77
N ILE A 13 -2.61 -20.32 1.97
CA ILE A 13 -3.47 -19.81 0.89
C ILE A 13 -2.65 -18.98 -0.10
N ALA A 14 -1.81 -18.07 0.38
CA ALA A 14 -0.94 -17.25 -0.46
C ALA A 14 0.05 -18.12 -1.25
N THR A 15 0.64 -19.13 -0.63
CA THR A 15 1.56 -20.07 -1.31
C THR A 15 0.84 -20.83 -2.43
N ILE A 16 -0.38 -21.32 -2.17
CA ILE A 16 -1.21 -21.98 -3.20
C ILE A 16 -1.54 -21.01 -4.34
N SER A 17 -1.90 -19.76 -4.03
CA SER A 17 -2.17 -18.72 -5.03
C SER A 17 -0.95 -18.48 -5.94
N VAL A 18 0.21 -18.30 -5.34
CA VAL A 18 1.49 -18.04 -6.03
C VAL A 18 1.90 -19.20 -6.95
N VAL A 19 1.74 -20.45 -6.48
CA VAL A 19 2.14 -21.66 -7.22
C VAL A 19 1.16 -22.00 -8.34
N SER A 20 -0.14 -21.80 -8.09
CA SER A 20 -1.19 -22.04 -9.09
C SER A 20 -1.13 -21.04 -10.24
N GLY A 21 -0.49 -19.88 -10.06
CA GLY A 21 -0.20 -18.94 -11.13
C GLY A 21 -1.46 -18.38 -11.79
N VAL A 22 -2.55 -18.29 -11.02
CA VAL A 22 -3.87 -17.89 -11.53
C VAL A 22 -3.84 -16.38 -11.79
N ARG A 23 -3.25 -15.95 -12.91
CA ARG A 23 -3.28 -14.56 -13.40
C ARG A 23 -4.71 -14.01 -13.45
N ARG A 24 -5.69 -14.88 -13.74
CA ARG A 24 -7.12 -14.54 -13.73
C ARG A 24 -7.69 -14.33 -12.32
N GLY A 25 -7.16 -15.04 -11.32
CA GLY A 25 -7.58 -14.99 -9.92
C GLY A 25 -7.13 -13.69 -9.26
N VAL A 26 -5.89 -13.26 -9.49
CA VAL A 26 -5.37 -11.97 -9.00
C VAL A 26 -6.20 -10.80 -9.55
N LYS A 27 -6.58 -10.84 -10.84
CA LYS A 27 -7.45 -9.84 -11.44
C LYS A 27 -8.82 -9.79 -10.78
N ILE A 28 -9.48 -10.95 -10.62
CA ILE A 28 -10.81 -11.03 -9.99
C ILE A 28 -10.74 -10.57 -8.53
N LEU A 29 -9.74 -11.02 -7.78
CA LEU A 29 -9.53 -10.61 -6.38
C LEU A 29 -9.32 -9.10 -6.28
N SER A 30 -8.56 -8.50 -7.20
CA SER A 30 -8.35 -7.05 -7.22
C SER A 30 -9.64 -6.27 -7.54
N GLU A 31 -10.45 -6.75 -8.49
CA GLU A 31 -11.76 -6.16 -8.82
C GLU A 31 -12.74 -6.27 -7.64
N VAL A 32 -12.83 -7.44 -7.02
CA VAL A 32 -13.64 -7.66 -5.81
C VAL A 32 -13.18 -6.74 -4.68
N ASN A 33 -11.88 -6.59 -4.49
CA ASN A 33 -11.32 -5.74 -3.44
C ASN A 33 -11.69 -4.26 -3.62
N LEU A 34 -11.68 -3.78 -4.86
CA LEU A 34 -12.12 -2.43 -5.19
C LEU A 34 -13.62 -2.23 -4.89
N TRP A 35 -14.47 -3.20 -5.25
CA TRP A 35 -15.90 -3.15 -4.91
C TRP A 35 -16.15 -3.20 -3.40
N LEU A 36 -15.46 -4.07 -2.67
CA LEU A 36 -15.58 -4.14 -1.21
C LEU A 36 -15.14 -2.83 -0.55
N THR A 37 -14.07 -2.20 -1.06
CA THR A 37 -13.61 -0.88 -0.62
C THR A 37 -14.70 0.16 -0.81
N LEU A 38 -15.30 0.23 -2.00
CA LEU A 38 -16.38 1.17 -2.30
C LEU A 38 -17.62 0.92 -1.44
N ILE A 39 -18.01 -0.34 -1.23
CA ILE A 39 -19.13 -0.73 -0.37
C ILE A 39 -18.88 -0.30 1.07
N LEU A 40 -17.67 -0.53 1.59
CA LEU A 40 -17.31 -0.17 2.95
C LEU A 40 -17.33 1.36 3.13
N LEU A 41 -16.70 2.12 2.23
CA LEU A 41 -16.72 3.58 2.27
C LEU A 41 -18.14 4.13 2.16
N ALA A 42 -18.97 3.58 1.26
CA ALA A 42 -20.36 3.97 1.13
C ALA A 42 -21.15 3.66 2.41
N ALA A 43 -20.91 2.52 3.05
CA ALA A 43 -21.56 2.18 4.31
C ALA A 43 -21.22 3.17 5.42
N PHE A 44 -19.95 3.56 5.58
CA PHE A 44 -19.56 4.61 6.52
C PHE A 44 -20.22 5.95 6.21
N MET A 45 -20.25 6.36 4.94
CA MET A 45 -20.85 7.62 4.52
C MET A 45 -22.37 7.66 4.70
N ILE A 46 -23.08 6.55 4.50
CA ILE A 46 -24.54 6.47 4.60
C ILE A 46 -25.00 6.32 6.05
N ILE A 47 -24.30 5.50 6.84
CA ILE A 47 -24.69 5.17 8.21
C ILE A 47 -24.12 6.20 9.20
N GLY A 48 -22.92 6.69 8.93
CA GLY A 48 -22.29 7.72 9.72
C GLY A 48 -22.74 9.13 9.34
N PRO A 49 -22.17 10.16 9.97
CA PRO A 49 -22.48 11.56 9.70
C PRO A 49 -21.92 12.02 8.34
N PHE A 50 -22.71 11.85 7.28
CA PHE A 50 -22.34 12.21 5.91
C PHE A 50 -21.79 13.63 5.79
N ASP A 51 -22.52 14.62 6.33
CA ASP A 51 -22.16 16.04 6.20
C ASP A 51 -20.81 16.35 6.85
N TYR A 52 -20.52 15.71 7.99
CA TYR A 52 -19.24 15.83 8.66
C TYR A 52 -18.10 15.26 7.82
N MET A 53 -18.24 14.04 7.31
CA MET A 53 -17.19 13.40 6.50
C MET A 53 -16.96 14.11 5.16
N ALA A 54 -18.04 14.58 4.52
CA ALA A 54 -17.95 15.36 3.29
C ALA A 54 -17.28 16.72 3.53
N GLY A 55 -17.62 17.40 4.63
CA GLY A 55 -16.96 18.63 5.06
C GLY A 55 -15.48 18.40 5.40
N LEU A 56 -15.18 17.32 6.13
CA LEU A 56 -13.83 16.95 6.52
C LEU A 56 -12.96 16.66 5.29
N LEU A 57 -13.50 15.99 4.26
CA LEU A 57 -12.76 15.77 3.01
C LEU A 57 -12.28 17.07 2.37
N VAL A 58 -13.13 18.09 2.30
CA VAL A 58 -12.75 19.40 1.76
C VAL A 58 -11.73 20.09 2.67
N GLN A 59 -11.95 20.04 3.98
CA GLN A 59 -11.07 20.65 4.97
C GLN A 59 -9.66 20.03 4.97
N GLU A 60 -9.55 18.70 4.92
CA GLU A 60 -8.28 17.97 4.94
C GLU A 60 -7.48 18.17 3.66
N ILE A 61 -8.14 18.31 2.50
CA ILE A 61 -7.46 18.69 1.26
C ILE A 61 -6.82 20.08 1.41
N GLY A 62 -7.54 21.05 1.97
CA GLY A 62 -7.01 22.39 2.25
C GLY A 62 -5.87 22.36 3.28
N GLY A 63 -6.08 21.63 4.39
CA GLY A 63 -5.09 21.48 5.47
C GLY A 63 -3.80 20.81 5.00
N TYR A 64 -3.89 19.79 4.15
CA TYR A 64 -2.72 19.15 3.54
C TYR A 64 -1.91 20.13 2.71
N LEU A 65 -2.57 20.97 1.89
CA LEU A 65 -1.89 21.95 1.06
C LEU A 65 -1.22 23.05 1.90
N ASP A 66 -1.88 23.50 2.97
CA ASP A 66 -1.35 24.50 3.90
C ASP A 66 -0.13 23.98 4.68
N SER A 67 -0.21 22.74 5.18
CA SER A 67 0.82 22.13 6.03
C SER A 67 1.97 21.48 5.24
N LEU A 68 1.88 21.39 3.91
CA LEU A 68 2.81 20.61 3.08
C LEU A 68 4.27 20.98 3.33
N LEU A 69 4.60 22.27 3.30
CA LEU A 69 5.98 22.74 3.48
C LEU A 69 6.47 22.52 4.91
N ILE A 70 5.64 22.84 5.91
CA ILE A 70 6.02 22.69 7.33
C ILE A 70 6.27 21.22 7.65
N MET A 71 5.39 20.33 7.25
CA MET A 71 5.52 18.89 7.49
C MET A 71 6.67 18.25 6.71
N THR A 72 7.05 18.80 5.55
CA THR A 72 8.22 18.34 4.79
C THR A 72 9.53 18.51 5.58
N PHE A 73 9.65 19.59 6.37
CA PHE A 73 10.83 19.88 7.18
C PHE A 73 10.67 19.56 8.67
N TYR A 74 9.52 19.00 9.06
CA TYR A 74 9.27 18.65 10.45
C TYR A 74 10.18 17.50 10.87
N VAL A 75 11.07 17.75 11.82
CA VAL A 75 12.01 16.75 12.37
C VAL A 75 11.84 16.54 13.88
N GLY A 76 10.87 17.22 14.50
CA GLY A 76 10.59 17.08 15.94
C GLY A 76 11.72 17.56 16.86
N ALA A 77 12.65 18.40 16.39
CA ALA A 77 13.85 18.79 17.15
C ALA A 77 13.56 19.48 18.49
N ASN A 78 12.40 20.13 18.62
CA ASN A 78 11.99 20.87 19.81
C ASN A 78 10.96 20.12 20.67
N GLU A 79 10.55 18.92 20.28
CA GLU A 79 9.53 18.15 20.98
C GLU A 79 10.16 16.93 21.68
N PRO A 80 9.94 16.75 23.00
CA PRO A 80 10.38 15.54 23.67
C PRO A 80 9.55 14.35 23.15
N GLY A 81 10.19 13.41 22.46
CA GLY A 81 9.53 12.18 22.02
C GLY A 81 10.12 11.56 20.77
N ASN A 82 9.48 10.48 20.31
CA ASN A 82 9.85 9.72 19.12
C ASN A 82 8.75 9.75 18.04
N TRP A 83 7.80 10.68 18.10
CA TRP A 83 6.66 10.76 17.18
C TRP A 83 7.10 10.72 15.71
N GLN A 84 8.14 11.48 15.38
CA GLN A 84 8.69 11.54 14.03
C GLN A 84 9.23 10.17 13.58
N SER A 85 9.82 9.39 14.48
CA SER A 85 10.33 8.05 14.19
C SER A 85 9.19 7.07 13.97
N THR A 86 8.17 7.11 14.84
CA THR A 86 7.04 6.19 14.84
C THR A 86 6.10 6.38 13.65
N TRP A 87 5.99 7.62 13.14
CA TRP A 87 5.09 7.96 12.04
C TRP A 87 5.86 8.27 10.75
N THR A 88 6.45 9.45 10.64
CA THR A 88 7.01 9.95 9.38
C THR A 88 8.17 9.09 8.87
N VAL A 89 9.16 8.79 9.72
CA VAL A 89 10.34 8.01 9.31
C VAL A 89 9.96 6.56 9.03
N PHE A 90 9.07 5.98 9.84
CA PHE A 90 8.51 4.65 9.58
C PHE A 90 7.82 4.57 8.21
N PHE A 91 6.89 5.49 7.91
CA PHE A 91 6.20 5.50 6.63
C PHE A 91 7.15 5.77 5.45
N TRP A 92 8.12 6.68 5.59
CA TRP A 92 9.17 6.82 4.59
C TRP A 92 9.92 5.51 4.36
N GLY A 93 10.33 4.84 5.43
CA GLY A 93 11.01 3.56 5.34
C GLY A 93 10.17 2.49 4.64
N TRP A 94 8.89 2.40 5.00
CA TRP A 94 7.92 1.50 4.36
C TRP A 94 7.82 1.79 2.86
N TRP A 95 7.54 3.04 2.48
CA TRP A 95 7.35 3.39 1.07
C TRP A 95 8.61 3.15 0.24
N LEU A 96 9.80 3.43 0.78
CA LEU A 96 11.06 3.13 0.12
C LEU A 96 11.24 1.62 -0.08
N ALA A 97 10.97 0.80 0.93
CA ALA A 97 11.05 -0.66 0.85
C ALA A 97 10.06 -1.25 -0.17
N TRP A 98 8.90 -0.62 -0.38
CA TRP A 98 7.89 -1.04 -1.37
C TRP A 98 8.11 -0.49 -2.77
N SER A 99 8.96 0.53 -2.94
CA SER A 99 9.17 1.19 -4.23
C SER A 99 9.62 0.26 -5.38
N PRO A 100 10.42 -0.81 -5.18
CA PRO A 100 10.77 -1.71 -6.29
C PRO A 100 9.56 -2.49 -6.82
N PHE A 101 8.72 -2.92 -5.88
CA PHE A 101 7.48 -3.64 -6.15
C PHE A 101 6.49 -2.76 -6.92
N VAL A 102 6.19 -1.59 -6.36
CA VAL A 102 5.24 -0.63 -6.95
C VAL A 102 5.78 -0.08 -8.27
N GLY A 103 7.06 0.26 -8.33
CA GLY A 103 7.70 0.83 -9.52
C GLY A 103 7.62 -0.12 -10.72
N LEU A 104 7.90 -1.41 -10.54
CA LEU A 104 7.79 -2.41 -11.61
C LEU A 104 6.34 -2.57 -12.09
N PHE A 105 5.38 -2.58 -11.17
CA PHE A 105 3.96 -2.66 -11.52
C PHE A 105 3.51 -1.45 -12.33
N ILE A 106 3.77 -0.24 -11.85
CA ILE A 106 3.36 1.00 -12.52
C ILE A 106 4.06 1.12 -13.88
N ALA A 107 5.35 0.78 -13.98
CA ALA A 107 6.06 0.79 -15.27
C ALA A 107 5.38 -0.10 -16.33
N ARG A 108 4.88 -1.27 -15.93
CA ARG A 108 4.18 -2.20 -16.84
C ARG A 108 2.86 -1.67 -17.36
N ILE A 109 2.04 -1.08 -16.49
CA ILE A 109 0.72 -0.55 -16.87
C ILE A 109 0.80 0.82 -17.54
N SER A 110 1.96 1.47 -17.51
CA SER A 110 2.17 2.83 -18.03
C SER A 110 2.85 2.86 -19.41
N ARG A 111 2.95 1.72 -20.11
CA ARG A 111 3.57 1.66 -21.43
C ARG A 111 2.85 2.57 -22.42
N GLY A 112 3.63 3.36 -23.17
CA GLY A 112 3.11 4.28 -24.19
C GLY A 112 2.54 5.60 -23.65
N ARG A 113 2.63 5.85 -22.33
CA ARG A 113 2.30 7.14 -21.72
C ARG A 113 3.47 8.10 -21.85
N THR A 114 3.16 9.40 -21.98
CA THR A 114 4.21 10.42 -21.87
C THR A 114 4.70 10.51 -20.42
N LEU A 115 5.94 10.96 -20.21
CA LEU A 115 6.48 11.16 -18.85
C LEU A 115 5.58 12.06 -18.00
N ARG A 116 4.96 13.08 -18.62
CA ARG A 116 4.02 13.98 -17.95
C ARG A 116 2.77 13.25 -17.49
N GLU A 117 2.10 12.51 -18.37
CA GLU A 117 0.92 11.70 -18.02
C GLU A 117 1.22 10.70 -16.91
N PHE A 118 2.38 10.05 -16.99
CA PHE A 118 2.86 9.11 -15.98
C PHE A 118 2.99 9.79 -14.61
N VAL A 119 3.74 10.88 -14.52
CA VAL A 119 3.99 11.58 -13.24
C VAL A 119 2.69 12.09 -12.63
N PHE A 120 1.84 12.78 -13.41
CA PHE A 120 0.57 13.30 -12.90
C PHE A 120 -0.39 12.16 -12.51
N GLY A 121 -0.49 11.10 -13.30
CA GLY A 121 -1.38 9.97 -13.00
C GLY A 121 -0.97 9.23 -11.72
N VAL A 122 0.33 9.01 -11.53
CA VAL A 122 0.87 8.29 -10.37
C VAL A 122 0.80 9.13 -9.09
N LEU A 123 0.94 10.45 -9.18
CA LEU A 123 0.85 11.32 -8.01
C LEU A 123 -0.60 11.66 -7.65
N LEU A 124 -1.43 12.04 -8.62
CA LEU A 124 -2.74 12.62 -8.32
C LEU A 124 -3.78 11.55 -7.94
N LEU A 125 -3.87 10.46 -8.70
CA LEU A 125 -4.95 9.48 -8.51
C LEU A 125 -4.88 8.77 -7.15
N PRO A 126 -3.72 8.24 -6.69
CA PRO A 126 -3.63 7.62 -5.36
C PRO A 126 -3.83 8.62 -4.23
N THR A 127 -3.37 9.87 -4.39
CA THR A 127 -3.55 10.93 -3.40
C THR A 127 -5.03 11.24 -3.18
N LEU A 128 -5.80 11.39 -4.26
CA LEU A 128 -7.25 11.64 -4.18
C LEU A 128 -7.99 10.49 -3.49
N VAL A 129 -7.67 9.24 -3.84
CA VAL A 129 -8.26 8.06 -3.19
C VAL A 129 -7.90 8.03 -1.71
N THR A 130 -6.67 8.41 -1.35
CA THR A 130 -6.22 8.47 0.04
C THR A 130 -6.96 9.54 0.83
N PHE A 131 -7.20 10.73 0.25
CA PHE A 131 -8.01 11.76 0.89
C PHE A 131 -9.42 11.25 1.19
N VAL A 132 -10.07 10.60 0.21
CA VAL A 132 -11.41 10.01 0.43
C VAL A 132 -11.35 8.97 1.54
N TRP A 133 -10.40 8.04 1.49
CA TRP A 133 -10.28 6.97 2.48
C TRP A 133 -10.08 7.52 3.91
N ILE A 134 -9.10 8.40 4.10
CA ILE A 134 -8.77 8.95 5.42
C ILE A 134 -9.89 9.84 5.94
N SER A 135 -10.51 10.66 5.09
CA SER A 135 -11.59 11.56 5.51
C SER A 135 -12.87 10.81 5.89
N VAL A 136 -13.19 9.72 5.19
CA VAL A 136 -14.37 8.90 5.52
C VAL A 136 -14.11 8.04 6.75
N MET A 137 -13.05 7.22 6.72
CA MET A 137 -12.77 6.25 7.79
C MET A 137 -12.30 6.96 9.07
N GLY A 138 -11.33 7.88 8.92
CA GLY A 138 -10.82 8.70 10.02
C GLY A 138 -11.84 9.71 10.50
N GLY A 139 -12.66 10.29 9.59
CA GLY A 139 -13.74 11.19 9.97
C GLY A 139 -14.84 10.50 10.78
N ALA A 140 -15.22 9.26 10.43
CA ALA A 140 -16.16 8.49 11.24
C ALA A 140 -15.62 8.24 12.66
N ALA A 141 -14.35 7.86 12.79
CA ALA A 141 -13.68 7.67 14.07
C ALA A 141 -13.60 8.97 14.88
N LEU A 142 -13.14 10.07 14.25
CA LEU A 142 -13.03 11.39 14.87
C LEU A 142 -14.39 11.91 15.34
N HIS A 143 -15.44 11.76 14.53
CA HIS A 143 -16.77 12.21 14.93
C HIS A 143 -17.30 11.41 16.12
N SER A 144 -17.12 10.08 16.12
CA SER A 144 -17.51 9.25 17.26
C SER A 144 -16.76 9.61 18.55
N GLU A 145 -15.50 10.01 18.43
CA GLU A 145 -14.70 10.46 19.58
C GLU A 145 -15.12 11.86 20.08
N LEU A 146 -15.29 12.82 19.17
CA LEU A 146 -15.52 14.23 19.52
C LEU A 146 -16.97 14.55 19.87
N PHE A 147 -17.93 13.91 19.17
CA PHE A 147 -19.36 14.23 19.26
C PHE A 147 -20.21 13.03 19.70
N GLY A 148 -19.62 11.83 19.77
CA GLY A 148 -20.28 10.59 20.15
C GLY A 148 -20.00 10.18 21.60
N GLY A 149 -19.99 8.87 21.83
CA GLY A 149 -19.74 8.26 23.14
C GLY A 149 -18.26 8.22 23.56
N GLY A 150 -17.33 8.68 22.70
CA GLY A 150 -15.89 8.54 22.95
C GLY A 150 -15.40 7.10 22.85
N GLY A 151 -14.20 6.84 23.35
CA GLY A 151 -13.67 5.48 23.55
C GLY A 151 -12.89 4.89 22.38
N ILE A 152 -12.82 5.59 21.24
CA ILE A 152 -11.97 5.20 20.12
C ILE A 152 -10.49 5.34 20.50
N VAL A 153 -10.13 6.43 21.19
CA VAL A 153 -8.76 6.64 21.67
C VAL A 153 -8.33 5.54 22.64
N GLU A 154 -9.21 5.13 23.56
CA GLU A 154 -8.92 4.04 24.50
C GLU A 154 -8.76 2.69 23.77
N ALA A 155 -9.64 2.41 22.80
CA ALA A 155 -9.54 1.21 21.97
C ALA A 155 -8.21 1.16 21.18
N VAL A 156 -7.82 2.27 20.54
CA VAL A 156 -6.56 2.39 19.79
C VAL A 156 -5.34 2.22 20.70
N ASN A 157 -5.36 2.84 21.88
CA ASN A 157 -4.26 2.75 22.85
C ASN A 157 -4.10 1.34 23.41
N LYS A 158 -5.19 0.57 23.48
CA LYS A 158 -5.16 -0.83 23.88
C LYS A 158 -4.64 -1.72 22.75
N ASP A 159 -5.18 -1.56 21.56
CA ASP A 159 -4.76 -2.29 20.36
C ASP A 159 -5.14 -1.52 19.08
N ILE A 160 -4.13 -1.05 18.36
CA ILE A 160 -4.28 -0.35 17.09
C ILE A 160 -5.02 -1.23 16.05
N ALA A 161 -4.85 -2.55 16.10
CA ALA A 161 -5.52 -3.46 15.17
C ALA A 161 -7.05 -3.49 15.34
N TYR A 162 -7.55 -3.09 16.51
CA TYR A 162 -8.99 -3.06 16.81
C TYR A 162 -9.66 -1.73 16.43
N ALA A 163 -8.91 -0.68 16.12
CA ALA A 163 -9.41 0.68 15.88
C ALA A 163 -10.56 0.74 14.85
N LEU A 164 -10.42 0.01 13.74
CA LEU A 164 -11.45 -0.07 12.69
C LEU A 164 -12.75 -0.68 13.23
N PHE A 165 -12.65 -1.80 13.94
CA PHE A 165 -13.82 -2.51 14.46
C PHE A 165 -14.49 -1.73 15.59
N ALA A 166 -13.70 -1.09 16.46
CA ALA A 166 -14.19 -0.14 17.46
C ALA A 166 -14.98 0.99 16.78
N THR A 167 -14.48 1.54 15.67
CA THR A 167 -15.19 2.60 14.93
C THR A 167 -16.53 2.11 14.39
N ILE A 168 -16.58 0.88 13.85
CA ILE A 168 -17.83 0.26 13.37
C ILE A 168 -18.83 0.06 14.52
N GLU A 169 -18.35 -0.34 15.70
CA GLU A 169 -19.19 -0.56 16.87
C GLU A 169 -19.86 0.72 17.38
N HIS A 170 -19.19 1.87 17.23
CA HIS A 170 -19.70 3.19 17.62
C HIS A 170 -20.70 3.79 16.62
N LEU A 171 -20.90 3.18 15.44
CA LEU A 171 -21.92 3.64 14.51
C LEU A 171 -23.32 3.41 15.10
N GLN A 172 -24.22 4.40 14.93
CA GLN A 172 -25.60 4.32 15.41
C GLN A 172 -26.48 3.50 14.46
N THR A 173 -26.27 2.19 14.43
CA THR A 173 -27.01 1.25 13.57
C THR A 173 -27.27 -0.09 14.26
N THR A 174 -28.02 -0.98 13.61
CA THR A 174 -28.35 -2.31 14.12
C THR A 174 -27.09 -3.20 14.17
N ASP A 175 -26.98 -4.06 15.19
CA ASP A 175 -25.85 -4.97 15.37
C ASP A 175 -25.59 -5.87 14.15
N SER A 176 -26.64 -6.28 13.42
CA SER A 176 -26.51 -7.04 12.18
C SER A 176 -25.74 -6.30 11.09
N ILE A 177 -25.91 -4.98 11.00
CA ILE A 177 -25.21 -4.14 10.01
C ILE A 177 -23.75 -3.96 10.43
N LYS A 178 -23.49 -3.72 11.73
CA LYS A 178 -22.13 -3.65 12.28
C LYS A 178 -21.36 -4.93 12.02
N PHE A 179 -22.00 -6.08 12.28
CA PHE A 179 -21.42 -7.39 11.99
C PHE A 179 -21.10 -7.55 10.49
N LEU A 180 -22.01 -7.15 9.61
CA LEU A 180 -21.78 -7.22 8.16
C LEU A 180 -20.61 -6.32 7.72
N MET A 181 -20.52 -5.08 8.24
CA MET A 181 -19.40 -4.19 7.97
C MET A 181 -18.07 -4.77 8.47
N GLY A 182 -18.06 -5.34 9.67
CA GLY A 182 -16.89 -6.04 10.21
C GLY A 182 -16.46 -7.25 9.36
N LEU A 183 -17.43 -8.02 8.86
CA LEU A 183 -17.17 -9.13 7.94
C LEU A 183 -16.57 -8.63 6.62
N VAL A 184 -17.14 -7.57 6.03
CA VAL A 184 -16.62 -6.94 4.81
C VAL A 184 -15.20 -6.42 5.03
N ALA A 185 -14.93 -5.73 6.14
CA ALA A 185 -13.61 -5.25 6.51
C ALA A 185 -12.60 -6.41 6.67
N THR A 186 -12.99 -7.49 7.34
CA THR A 186 -12.14 -8.68 7.53
C THR A 186 -11.80 -9.35 6.21
N LEU A 187 -12.80 -9.49 5.31
CA LEU A 187 -12.59 -10.03 3.96
C LEU A 187 -11.66 -9.13 3.14
N LEU A 188 -11.86 -7.82 3.20
CA LEU A 188 -11.04 -6.83 2.52
C LEU A 188 -9.57 -6.91 3.00
N ILE A 189 -9.32 -6.93 4.31
CA ILE A 189 -7.97 -7.10 4.88
C ILE A 189 -7.35 -8.42 4.41
N SER A 190 -8.11 -9.51 4.41
CA SER A 190 -7.64 -10.83 3.98
C SER A 190 -7.25 -10.84 2.49
N ILE A 191 -8.07 -10.23 1.63
CA ILE A 191 -7.80 -10.14 0.20
C ILE A 191 -6.59 -9.24 -0.07
N TYR A 192 -6.48 -8.08 0.60
CA TYR A 192 -5.30 -7.22 0.50
C TYR A 192 -4.03 -7.96 0.90
N PHE A 193 -4.07 -8.73 1.98
CA PHE A 193 -2.93 -9.52 2.41
C PHE A 193 -2.54 -10.56 1.35
N ILE A 194 -3.49 -11.37 0.87
CA ILE A 194 -3.22 -12.44 -0.11
C ILE A 194 -2.68 -11.86 -1.42
N THR A 195 -3.32 -10.82 -1.95
CA THR A 195 -2.91 -10.17 -3.21
C THR A 195 -1.55 -9.47 -3.10
N SER A 196 -1.26 -8.86 -1.96
CA SER A 196 0.05 -8.25 -1.68
C SER A 196 1.15 -9.31 -1.52
N ALA A 197 0.87 -10.41 -0.81
CA ALA A 197 1.81 -11.51 -0.65
C ALA A 197 2.16 -12.18 -1.99
N ASP A 198 1.15 -12.39 -2.84
CA ASP A 198 1.33 -12.96 -4.18
C ASP A 198 2.22 -12.07 -5.07
N SER A 199 1.86 -10.79 -5.13
CA SER A 199 2.55 -9.82 -5.97
C SER A 199 3.97 -9.54 -5.46
N GLY A 200 4.17 -9.45 -4.14
CA GLY A 200 5.47 -9.28 -3.51
C GLY A 200 6.41 -10.46 -3.74
N ALA A 201 5.92 -11.69 -3.55
CA ALA A 201 6.70 -12.90 -3.82
C ALA A 201 7.13 -12.97 -5.30
N LEU A 202 6.26 -12.58 -6.23
CA LEU A 202 6.61 -12.53 -7.66
C LEU A 202 7.74 -11.55 -7.95
N VAL A 203 7.71 -10.33 -7.41
CA VAL A 203 8.74 -9.33 -7.68
C VAL A 203 10.10 -9.72 -7.10
N VAL A 204 10.14 -10.23 -5.86
CA VAL A 204 11.39 -10.73 -5.26
C VAL A 204 12.01 -11.80 -6.16
N ASN A 205 11.19 -12.71 -6.67
CA ASN A 205 11.66 -13.73 -7.60
C ASN A 205 12.16 -13.18 -8.93
N ILE A 206 11.49 -12.17 -9.50
CA ILE A 206 11.93 -11.53 -10.75
C ILE A 206 13.30 -10.89 -10.54
N ILE A 207 13.50 -10.15 -9.45
CA ILE A 207 14.78 -9.50 -9.13
C ILE A 207 15.90 -10.54 -9.00
N LEU A 208 15.66 -11.61 -8.23
CA LEU A 208 16.66 -12.65 -7.98
C LEU A 208 16.91 -13.58 -9.18
N SER A 209 15.97 -13.66 -10.12
CA SER A 209 16.11 -14.45 -11.35
C SER A 209 16.74 -13.65 -12.49
N GLY A 210 17.38 -12.52 -12.20
CA GLY A 210 18.00 -11.65 -13.21
C GLY A 210 16.99 -10.98 -14.15
N GLY A 211 15.77 -10.72 -13.66
CA GLY A 211 14.70 -10.09 -14.45
C GLY A 211 13.79 -11.05 -15.21
N LYS A 212 13.96 -12.37 -15.07
CA LYS A 212 13.06 -13.35 -15.70
C LYS A 212 11.63 -13.20 -15.18
N LEU A 213 10.70 -12.97 -16.11
CA LEU A 213 9.28 -12.71 -15.82
C LEU A 213 8.53 -13.93 -15.30
N GLU A 214 8.99 -15.12 -15.66
CA GLU A 214 8.39 -16.38 -15.21
C GLU A 214 9.40 -17.19 -14.39
N PRO A 215 9.62 -16.82 -13.13
CA PRO A 215 10.51 -17.57 -12.25
C PRO A 215 9.92 -18.96 -11.94
N PRO A 216 10.75 -19.99 -11.64
CA PRO A 216 10.29 -21.34 -11.35
C PRO A 216 9.32 -21.40 -10.18
N LYS A 217 8.28 -22.24 -10.27
CA LYS A 217 7.25 -22.39 -9.22
C LYS A 217 7.82 -22.69 -7.84
N ALA A 218 8.88 -23.50 -7.76
CA ALA A 218 9.55 -23.83 -6.50
C ALA A 218 10.17 -22.60 -5.82
N SER A 219 10.80 -21.71 -6.60
CA SER A 219 11.35 -20.45 -6.08
C SER A 219 10.24 -19.53 -5.58
N ARG A 220 9.11 -19.47 -6.30
CA ARG A 220 7.94 -18.69 -5.85
C ARG A 220 7.35 -19.20 -4.54
N ALA A 221 7.20 -20.51 -4.41
CA ALA A 221 6.74 -21.15 -3.16
C ALA A 221 7.71 -20.87 -2.00
N GLY A 222 9.03 -21.00 -2.25
CA GLY A 222 10.05 -20.72 -1.25
C GLY A 222 9.98 -19.31 -0.68
N TRP A 223 9.81 -18.30 -1.55
CA TRP A 223 9.66 -16.90 -1.12
C TRP A 223 8.33 -16.62 -0.42
N ALA A 224 7.23 -17.23 -0.86
CA ALA A 224 5.95 -17.11 -0.17
C ALA A 224 6.01 -17.69 1.26
N ILE A 225 6.63 -18.86 1.42
CA ILE A 225 6.84 -19.50 2.73
C ILE A 225 7.79 -18.65 3.59
N ALA A 226 8.89 -18.15 3.03
CA ALA A 226 9.84 -17.31 3.75
C ALA A 226 9.18 -16.04 4.30
N ASN A 227 8.29 -15.39 3.53
CA ASN A 227 7.52 -14.24 4.00
C ASN A 227 6.57 -14.60 5.16
N GLY A 228 5.89 -15.75 5.08
CA GLY A 228 5.04 -16.25 6.16
C GLY A 228 5.82 -16.55 7.44
N VAL A 229 6.98 -17.19 7.33
CA VAL A 229 7.89 -17.44 8.45
C VAL A 229 8.41 -16.13 9.04
N LEU A 230 8.83 -15.18 8.21
CA LEU A 230 9.29 -13.87 8.66
C LEU A 230 8.18 -13.15 9.43
N THR A 231 6.95 -13.19 8.93
CA THR A 231 5.77 -12.61 9.59
C THR A 231 5.54 -13.24 10.96
N ALA A 232 5.59 -14.57 11.05
CA ALA A 232 5.44 -15.29 12.31
C ALA A 232 6.55 -14.95 13.32
N VAL A 233 7.80 -14.84 12.86
CA VAL A 233 8.95 -14.46 13.70
C VAL A 233 8.80 -13.04 14.23
N LEU A 234 8.45 -12.08 13.36
CA LEU A 234 8.26 -10.68 13.77
C LEU A 234 7.10 -10.53 14.75
N LEU A 235 6.01 -11.26 14.53
CA LEU A 235 4.86 -11.27 15.43
C LEU A 235 5.25 -11.76 16.83
N VAL A 236 6.06 -12.81 16.94
CA VAL A 236 6.53 -13.35 18.22
C VAL A 236 7.61 -12.47 18.87
N ALA A 237 8.48 -11.84 18.07
CA ALA A 237 9.60 -11.04 18.56
C ALA A 237 9.18 -9.73 19.22
N GLY A 238 8.01 -9.18 18.84
CA GLY A 238 7.47 -7.96 19.44
C GLY A 238 6.45 -7.22 18.57
N GLY A 239 5.89 -7.89 17.56
CA GLY A 239 4.77 -7.38 16.77
C GLY A 239 5.11 -6.13 15.97
N ILE A 240 4.19 -5.15 16.01
CA ILE A 240 4.25 -3.94 15.18
C ILE A 240 5.51 -3.12 15.48
N ALA A 241 5.92 -2.99 16.75
CA ALA A 241 7.11 -2.20 17.10
C ALA A 241 8.38 -2.77 16.45
N VAL A 242 8.59 -4.09 16.56
CA VAL A 242 9.76 -4.76 15.95
C VAL A 242 9.68 -4.71 14.42
N LEU A 243 8.48 -4.81 13.84
CA LEU A 243 8.26 -4.63 12.41
C LEU A 243 8.66 -3.22 11.95
N GLN A 244 8.26 -2.18 12.69
CA GLN A 244 8.59 -0.78 12.37
C GLN A 244 10.10 -0.56 12.38
N ASP A 245 10.80 -1.02 13.42
CA ASP A 245 12.25 -0.89 13.54
C ASP A 245 12.99 -1.63 12.42
N ALA A 246 12.56 -2.86 12.10
CA ALA A 246 13.14 -3.65 11.02
C ALA A 246 12.97 -2.98 9.65
N VAL A 247 11.81 -2.37 9.39
CA VAL A 247 11.53 -1.63 8.15
C VAL A 247 12.43 -0.39 8.04
N ILE A 248 12.56 0.39 9.11
CA ILE A 248 13.43 1.59 9.13
C ILE A 248 14.89 1.18 8.86
N LEU A 249 15.37 0.13 9.55
CA LEU A 249 16.72 -0.37 9.39
C LEU A 249 17.00 -0.84 7.95
N ALA A 250 16.06 -1.57 7.33
CA ALA A 250 16.20 -2.05 5.96
C ALA A 250 16.10 -0.92 4.92
N ALA A 251 15.28 0.11 5.19
CA ALA A 251 15.06 1.21 4.27
C ALA A 251 16.25 2.18 4.18
N LEU A 252 17.01 2.35 5.27
CA LEU A 252 18.15 3.26 5.29
C LEU A 252 19.19 2.97 4.19
N PRO A 253 19.76 1.76 4.05
CA PRO A 253 20.70 1.47 2.96
C PRO A 253 20.01 1.54 1.59
N PHE A 254 18.74 1.15 1.50
CA PHE A 254 17.98 1.19 0.26
C PHE A 254 17.72 2.63 -0.23
N SER A 255 17.59 3.59 0.68
CA SER A 255 17.45 5.01 0.33
C SER A 255 18.63 5.53 -0.51
N LEU A 256 19.86 5.10 -0.20
CA LEU A 256 21.06 5.44 -0.97
C LEU A 256 20.98 4.87 -2.40
N VAL A 257 20.46 3.65 -2.54
CA VAL A 257 20.23 3.03 -3.85
C VAL A 257 19.24 3.86 -4.66
N ILE A 258 18.13 4.31 -4.04
CA ILE A 258 17.14 5.17 -4.71
C ILE A 258 17.76 6.49 -5.17
N VAL A 259 18.59 7.15 -4.35
CA VAL A 259 19.28 8.39 -4.75
C VAL A 259 20.16 8.15 -5.99
N VAL A 260 20.92 7.04 -6.01
CA VAL A 260 21.74 6.66 -7.18
C VAL A 260 20.86 6.37 -8.40
N MET A 261 19.73 5.68 -8.22
CA MET A 261 18.77 5.41 -9.30
C MET A 261 18.17 6.71 -9.86
N THR A 262 17.84 7.69 -9.01
CA THR A 262 17.36 9.00 -9.44
C THR A 262 18.42 9.74 -10.24
N ALA A 263 19.68 9.75 -9.80
CA ALA A 263 20.78 10.33 -10.57
C ALA A 263 20.97 9.63 -11.93
N GLY A 264 20.86 8.30 -11.96
CA GLY A 264 20.88 7.51 -13.18
C GLY A 264 19.73 7.85 -14.14
N LEU A 265 18.52 8.00 -13.63
CA LEU A 265 17.34 8.42 -14.41
C LEU A 265 17.54 9.81 -15.01
N LEU A 266 18.01 10.78 -14.22
CA LEU A 266 18.28 12.14 -14.71
C LEU A 266 19.36 12.13 -15.80
N LYS A 267 20.40 11.30 -15.66
CA LYS A 267 21.43 11.12 -16.70
C LYS A 267 20.86 10.49 -17.97
N ALA A 268 20.01 9.46 -17.82
CA ALA A 268 19.35 8.81 -18.96
C ALA A 268 18.47 9.78 -19.73
N LEU A 269 17.62 10.55 -19.03
CA LEU A 269 16.75 11.56 -19.64
C LEU A 269 17.53 12.68 -20.34
N ARG A 270 18.68 13.09 -19.80
CA ARG A 270 19.55 14.09 -20.45
C ARG A 270 20.21 13.58 -21.72
N ASN A 271 20.48 12.27 -21.79
CA ASN A 271 21.09 11.63 -22.95
C ASN A 271 20.06 11.16 -23.97
N GLU A 272 18.76 11.26 -23.65
CA GLU A 272 17.68 10.89 -24.57
C GLU A 272 17.61 11.91 -25.71
N PRO A 273 17.74 11.47 -26.97
CA PRO A 273 17.69 12.39 -28.09
C PRO A 273 16.30 13.05 -28.17
N LEU A 274 16.25 14.38 -28.01
CA LEU A 274 15.03 15.20 -28.08
C LEU A 274 14.36 15.21 -29.47
N ALA A 275 14.96 14.55 -30.46
CA ALA A 275 14.50 14.57 -31.83
C ALA A 275 13.24 13.72 -31.97
N ALA A 276 12.15 14.34 -32.41
CA ALA A 276 11.02 13.62 -32.99
C ALA A 276 11.56 12.59 -34.00
N PRO A 277 10.96 11.38 -34.07
CA PRO A 277 11.44 10.33 -34.96
C PRO A 277 11.61 10.93 -36.36
N ARG A 278 12.83 10.89 -36.91
CA ARG A 278 13.03 11.20 -38.32
C ARG A 278 12.11 10.26 -39.10
N GLU A 279 11.17 10.82 -39.88
CA GLU A 279 10.30 10.02 -40.74
C GLU A 279 11.16 9.04 -41.56
N GLY A 280 10.94 7.75 -41.36
CA GLY A 280 11.67 6.67 -42.04
C GLY A 280 12.75 5.94 -41.22
N CYS A 281 13.14 6.43 -40.03
CA CYS A 281 13.99 5.64 -39.13
C CYS A 281 13.11 4.69 -38.28
N LYS A 282 13.11 3.40 -38.62
CA LYS A 282 12.64 2.35 -37.69
C LYS A 282 13.65 2.23 -36.55
N GLU A 283 13.56 3.10 -35.54
CA GLU A 283 14.25 2.83 -34.29
C GLU A 283 13.68 1.55 -33.69
N HIS A 284 14.56 0.56 -33.50
CA HIS A 284 14.25 -0.53 -32.59
C HIS A 284 14.10 0.10 -31.22
N ARG A 285 12.86 0.09 -30.70
CA ARG A 285 12.62 0.44 -29.30
C ARG A 285 13.61 -0.38 -28.46
N PRO A 286 14.27 0.22 -27.46
CA PRO A 286 15.08 -0.54 -26.52
C PRO A 286 14.27 -1.73 -26.05
N ALA A 287 14.88 -2.93 -26.03
CA ALA A 287 14.19 -4.09 -25.49
C ALA A 287 13.74 -3.76 -24.06
N GLU A 288 12.47 -3.97 -23.78
CA GLU A 288 11.81 -3.83 -22.50
C GLU A 288 11.49 -5.23 -21.93
N PRO A 289 12.50 -6.11 -21.68
CA PRO A 289 12.27 -7.49 -21.26
C PRO A 289 11.48 -7.59 -19.95
N TRP A 290 11.36 -6.50 -19.20
CA TRP A 290 10.62 -6.36 -17.94
C TRP A 290 9.11 -6.16 -18.12
N THR A 291 8.64 -5.76 -19.32
CA THR A 291 7.22 -5.57 -19.64
C THR A 291 6.54 -6.85 -20.15
N GLY A 292 7.34 -7.83 -20.57
CA GLY A 292 6.86 -9.10 -21.13
C GLY A 292 6.25 -9.00 -22.52
N ALA A 293 6.30 -7.83 -23.13
CA ALA A 293 5.70 -7.59 -24.43
C ALA A 293 6.64 -7.89 -25.61
N ASP A 294 7.94 -8.05 -25.36
CA ASP A 294 8.93 -8.44 -26.39
C ASP A 294 9.03 -9.97 -26.55
N GLN A 295 8.18 -10.72 -25.84
CA GLN A 295 8.08 -12.19 -25.94
C GLN A 295 6.92 -12.64 -26.86
N VAL A 296 6.32 -11.72 -27.62
CA VAL A 296 5.23 -11.97 -28.58
C VAL A 296 5.75 -11.93 -30.00
#